data_AF-A0A6L9IR13-F1
#
_entry.id   AF-A0A6L9IR13-F1
#
_cell.length_a   1.000
_cell.length_b   1.000
_cell.length_c   1.000
_cell.angle_alpha   90.00
_cell.angle_beta   90.00
_cell.angle_gamma   90.00
#
_symmetry.space_group_name_H-M   'P 1'
#
loop_
_entity.id
_entity.type
_entity.pdbx_description
1 polymer ?
#
loop_
_entity_poly.entity_id
_entity_poly.type
_entity_poly.pdbx_seq_one_letter_code
_entity_poly.pdbx_strand_id
1 'polypeptide(L)'
;MLTALLIAVLVLVIGALIVFVDTTQSPLPQTSGVAEVPGLRAQVEILRDARGVPHIYASNTHDLFYAQGYVQAQDRWWQMERMLLVNRFDCVLALIPLPLLPNADA
;
A
#
# COMPACT_ATOMS: atom_id res chain seq x y z
N MET A 1 -17.93 -41.73 19.22
CA MET A 1 -17.58 -41.41 17.82
C MET A 1 -18.16 -40.06 17.39
N LEU A 2 -19.47 -39.82 17.59
CA LEU A 2 -20.12 -38.53 17.27
C LEU A 2 -19.56 -37.33 18.05
N THR A 3 -19.27 -37.50 19.35
CA THR A 3 -18.70 -36.44 20.20
C THR A 3 -17.29 -36.03 19.77
N ALA A 4 -16.45 -36.99 19.36
CA ALA A 4 -15.11 -36.70 18.84
C ALA A 4 -15.17 -35.92 17.51
N LEU A 5 -16.16 -36.22 16.66
CA LEU A 5 -16.36 -35.51 15.39
C LEU A 5 -16.84 -34.07 15.61
N LEU A 6 -17.74 -33.84 16.58
CA LEU A 6 -18.16 -32.50 16.98
C LEU A 6 -17.01 -31.65 17.52
N ILE A 7 -16.13 -32.23 18.34
CA ILE A 7 -14.96 -31.52 18.87
C ILE A 7 -13.97 -31.19 17.75
N ALA A 8 -13.73 -32.12 16.81
CA ALA A 8 -12.84 -31.88 15.68
C ALA A 8 -13.35 -30.75 14.77
N VAL A 9 -14.67 -30.72 14.49
CA VAL A 9 -15.30 -29.64 13.72
C VAL A 9 -15.22 -28.32 14.49
N LEU A 10 -15.47 -28.32 15.79
CA LEU A 10 -15.39 -27.12 16.62
C LEU A 10 -13.98 -26.52 16.60
N VAL A 11 -12.94 -27.36 16.75
CA VAL A 11 -11.54 -26.92 16.68
C VAL A 11 -11.20 -26.35 15.31
N LEU A 12 -11.69 -26.98 14.24
CA LEU A 12 -11.45 -26.51 12.87
C LEU A 12 -12.12 -25.16 12.60
N VAL A 13 -13.35 -24.97 13.10
CA VAL A 13 -14.08 -23.71 12.98
C VAL A 13 -13.40 -22.60 13.78
N ILE A 14 -12.96 -22.88 15.01
CA ILE A 14 -12.24 -21.91 15.85
C ILE A 14 -10.90 -21.54 15.21
N GLY A 15 -10.14 -22.53 14.71
CA GLY A 15 -8.88 -22.30 14.01
C GLY A 15 -9.07 -21.43 12.76
N ALA A 16 -10.11 -21.71 11.97
CA ALA A 16 -10.45 -20.90 10.79
C ALA A 16 -10.84 -19.47 11.17
N LEU A 17 -11.59 -19.27 12.24
CA LEU A 17 -11.96 -17.94 12.76
C LEU A 17 -10.74 -17.14 13.21
N ILE A 18 -9.80 -17.76 13.94
CA ILE A 18 -8.58 -17.11 14.40
C ILE A 18 -7.73 -16.65 13.20
N VAL A 19 -7.51 -17.53 12.22
CA VAL A 19 -6.75 -17.20 11.01
C VAL A 19 -7.44 -16.10 10.19
N PHE A 20 -8.77 -16.14 10.10
CA PHE A 20 -9.55 -15.13 9.39
C PHE A 20 -9.40 -13.74 10.02
N VAL A 21 -9.50 -13.66 11.35
CA VAL A 21 -9.39 -12.39 12.11
C VAL A 21 -7.96 -11.83 12.07
N ASP A 22 -6.94 -12.68 12.14
CA ASP A 22 -5.53 -12.26 12.05
C ASP A 22 -5.20 -11.68 10.66
N THR A 23 -5.65 -12.37 9.60
CA THR A 23 -5.43 -11.93 8.21
C THR A 23 -6.13 -10.60 7.89
N THR A 24 -7.29 -10.35 8.50
CA THR A 24 -8.04 -9.09 8.29
C THR A 24 -7.46 -7.91 9.07
N GLN A 25 -6.69 -8.14 10.13
CA GLN A 25 -5.96 -7.11 10.86
C GLN A 25 -4.58 -6.83 10.24
N SER A 26 -4.53 -6.79 8.90
CA SER A 26 -3.33 -6.37 8.18
C SER A 26 -2.81 -5.05 8.79
N PRO A 27 -1.50 -4.94 9.09
CA PRO A 27 -0.94 -3.82 9.81
C PRO A 27 -1.21 -2.54 9.01
N LEU A 28 -2.10 -1.69 9.54
CA LEU A 28 -2.30 -0.37 9.00
C LEU A 28 -0.96 0.38 9.10
N PRO A 29 -0.56 1.13 8.07
CA PRO A 29 0.66 1.93 8.13
C PRO A 29 0.58 2.85 9.36
N GLN A 30 1.67 2.92 10.12
CA GLN A 30 1.77 3.82 11.26
C GLN A 30 1.72 5.26 10.75
N THR A 31 0.54 5.87 10.85
CA THR A 31 0.27 7.25 10.38
C THR A 31 0.51 8.29 11.47
N SER A 32 0.83 7.86 12.68
CA SER A 32 1.13 8.73 13.83
C SER A 32 2.33 8.19 14.59
N GLY A 33 3.11 9.10 15.18
CA GLY A 33 4.34 8.79 15.92
C GLY A 33 5.59 9.32 15.22
N VAL A 34 6.74 8.92 15.75
CA VAL A 34 8.06 9.28 15.21
C VAL A 34 8.60 8.08 14.45
N ALA A 35 8.88 8.25 13.16
CA ALA A 35 9.51 7.24 12.33
C ALA A 35 10.93 7.72 11.96
N GLU A 36 11.93 6.91 12.29
CA GLU A 36 13.30 7.16 11.84
C GLU A 36 13.48 6.63 10.43
N VAL A 37 13.78 7.52 9.48
CA VAL A 37 14.01 7.15 8.08
C VAL A 37 15.44 7.48 7.68
N PRO A 38 16.25 6.49 7.27
CA PRO A 38 17.62 6.74 6.85
C PRO A 38 17.65 7.58 5.57
N GLY A 39 18.38 8.71 5.59
CA GLY A 39 18.55 9.61 4.44
C GLY A 39 18.00 11.03 4.64
N LEU A 40 17.26 11.29 5.73
CA LEU A 40 16.89 12.66 6.14
C LEU A 40 18.11 13.43 6.65
N ARG A 41 18.29 14.66 6.18
CA ARG A 41 19.35 15.57 6.66
C ARG A 41 18.88 16.44 7.81
N ALA A 42 17.60 16.77 7.84
CA ALA A 42 16.94 17.51 8.91
C ALA A 42 15.60 16.88 9.28
N GLN A 43 15.04 17.30 10.41
CA GLN A 43 13.72 16.86 10.86
C GLN A 43 12.63 17.39 9.92
N VAL A 44 11.66 16.52 9.61
CA VAL A 44 10.47 16.85 8.81
C VAL A 44 9.24 16.53 9.62
N GLU A 45 8.26 17.44 9.60
CA GLU A 45 6.98 17.28 10.28
C GLU A 45 5.88 17.01 9.25
N ILE A 46 5.04 16.01 9.53
CA ILE A 46 3.95 15.58 8.66
C ILE A 46 2.64 15.65 9.44
N LEU A 47 1.73 16.54 9.03
CA LEU A 47 0.44 16.78 9.66
C LEU A 47 -0.68 16.32 8.72
N ARG A 48 -1.49 15.34 9.13
CA ARG A 48 -2.65 14.88 8.37
C ARG A 48 -3.90 15.60 8.88
N ASP A 49 -4.66 16.22 7.98
CA ASP A 49 -5.92 16.89 8.32
C ASP A 49 -7.03 15.86 8.63
N ALA A 50 -8.21 16.34 9.06
CA ALA A 50 -9.36 15.49 9.35
C ALA A 50 -9.89 14.69 8.13
N ARG A 51 -9.48 15.06 6.92
CA ARG A 51 -9.81 14.37 5.65
C ARG A 51 -8.65 13.49 5.16
N GLY A 52 -7.57 13.37 5.93
CA GLY A 52 -6.39 12.57 5.60
C GLY A 52 -5.41 13.23 4.64
N VAL A 53 -5.55 14.53 4.33
CA VAL A 53 -4.63 15.26 3.45
C VAL A 53 -3.33 15.56 4.21
N PRO A 54 -2.16 15.11 3.71
CA PRO A 54 -0.88 15.34 4.37
C PRO A 54 -0.31 16.71 4.04
N HIS A 55 0.10 17.44 5.07
CA HIS A 55 0.84 18.69 5.01
C HIS A 55 2.27 18.42 5.52
N ILE A 56 3.27 18.72 4.69
CA ILE A 56 4.67 18.39 4.96
C ILE A 56 5.44 19.69 5.19
N TYR A 57 6.08 19.80 6.35
CA TYR A 57 6.91 20.93 6.73
C TYR A 57 8.37 20.47 6.84
N ALA A 58 9.23 21.01 5.99
CA ALA A 58 10.65 20.71 5.96
C ALA A 58 11.47 21.99 5.82
N SER A 59 12.67 22.00 6.38
CA SER A 59 13.62 23.12 6.26
C SER A 59 14.43 23.11 4.97
N ASN A 60 14.48 21.96 4.27
CA ASN A 60 15.24 21.76 3.05
C ASN A 60 14.36 21.14 1.96
N THR A 61 14.54 21.61 0.72
CA THR A 61 13.87 21.08 -0.47
C THR A 61 14.15 19.59 -0.70
N HIS A 62 15.37 19.12 -0.40
CA HIS A 62 15.71 17.70 -0.52
C HIS A 62 14.83 16.83 0.38
N ASP A 63 14.72 17.21 1.65
CA ASP A 63 13.99 16.44 2.65
C ASP A 63 12.47 16.58 2.44
N LEU A 64 12.01 17.71 1.86
CA LEU A 64 10.62 17.90 1.44
C LEU A 64 10.21 16.87 0.38
N PHE A 65 10.99 16.74 -0.70
CA PHE A 65 10.70 15.78 -1.77
C PHE A 65 10.83 14.33 -1.30
N TYR A 66 11.81 14.06 -0.43
CA TYR A 66 11.98 12.74 0.17
C TYR A 66 10.77 12.35 1.02
N ALA A 67 10.32 13.25 1.90
CA ALA A 67 9.13 13.03 2.73
C ALA A 67 7.85 12.94 1.90
N GLN A 68 7.73 13.71 0.80
CA GLN A 68 6.60 13.61 -0.12
C GLN A 68 6.49 12.20 -0.73
N GLY A 69 7.61 11.63 -1.20
CA GLY A 69 7.64 10.26 -1.73
C GLY A 69 7.27 9.23 -0.65
N TYR A 70 7.78 9.42 0.57
CA TYR A 70 7.48 8.55 1.71
C TYR A 70 5.97 8.52 2.05
N VAL A 71 5.34 9.69 2.17
CA VAL A 71 3.90 9.80 2.45
C VAL A 71 3.06 9.21 1.31
N GLN A 72 3.44 9.48 0.06
CA GLN A 72 2.73 8.94 -1.10
C GLN A 72 2.82 7.40 -1.15
N ALA A 73 3.96 6.82 -0.77
CA ALA A 73 4.11 5.37 -0.65
C ALA A 73 3.22 4.81 0.47
N GLN A 74 3.15 5.44 1.64
CA GLN A 74 2.26 4.98 2.72
C GLN A 74 0.80 4.84 2.27
N ASP A 75 0.29 5.82 1.53
CA ASP A 75 -1.13 5.87 1.16
C ASP A 75 -1.45 5.07 -0.12
N ARG A 76 -0.51 5.05 -1.06
CA ARG A 76 -0.77 4.61 -2.44
C ARG A 76 0.26 3.63 -2.98
N TRP A 77 1.07 2.97 -2.14
CA TRP A 77 2.08 2.00 -2.60
C TRP A 77 1.52 1.00 -3.63
N TRP A 78 0.36 0.40 -3.35
CA TRP A 78 -0.24 -0.60 -4.22
C TRP A 78 -0.71 -0.02 -5.56
N GLN A 79 -1.08 1.28 -5.59
CA GLN A 79 -1.44 1.98 -6.82
C GLN A 79 -0.19 2.31 -7.64
N MET A 80 0.89 2.73 -6.99
CA MET A 80 2.18 2.94 -7.66
C MET A 80 2.69 1.63 -8.25
N GLU A 81 2.65 0.55 -7.47
CA GLU A 81 3.09 -0.77 -7.92
C GLU A 81 2.22 -1.26 -9.08
N ARG A 82 0.89 -1.11 -8.99
CA ARG A 82 0.01 -1.43 -10.13
C ARG A 82 0.33 -0.59 -11.36
N MET A 83 0.58 0.71 -11.18
CA MET A 83 0.93 1.58 -12.29
C MET A 83 2.26 1.15 -12.92
N LEU A 84 3.24 0.77 -12.11
CA LEU A 84 4.53 0.23 -12.58
C LEU A 84 4.32 -1.08 -13.36
N LEU A 85 3.48 -1.98 -12.85
CA LEU A 85 3.18 -3.26 -13.48
C LEU A 85 2.45 -3.08 -14.82
N VAL A 86 1.40 -2.24 -14.88
CA VAL A 86 0.68 -1.95 -16.13
C VAL A 86 1.61 -1.36 -17.18
N ASN A 87 2.43 -0.36 -16.81
CA ASN A 87 3.39 0.25 -17.73
C ASN A 87 4.45 -0.76 -18.23
N ARG A 88 4.81 -1.76 -17.40
CA ARG A 88 5.70 -2.85 -17.83
C ARG A 88 5.04 -3.75 -18.88
N PHE A 89 3.75 -4.06 -18.76
CA PHE A 89 3.03 -4.87 -19.75
C PHE A 89 2.82 -4.14 -21.07
N ASP A 90 2.54 -2.85 -21.05
CA ASP A 90 2.44 -2.03 -22.26
C ASP A 90 3.75 -2.01 -23.05
N CYS A 91 4.91 -2.02 -22.38
CA CYS A 91 6.20 -2.14 -23.05
C CYS A 91 6.38 -3.48 -23.80
N VAL A 92 5.77 -4.57 -23.32
CA VAL A 92 5.80 -5.88 -23.99
C VAL A 92 4.87 -5.90 -25.19
N LEU A 93 3.67 -5.31 -25.07
CA LEU A 93 2.75 -5.10 -26.18
C LEU A 93 3.33 -4.16 -27.25
N ALA A 94 4.10 -3.14 -26.87
CA ALA A 94 4.79 -2.25 -27.79
C ALA A 94 5.95 -2.92 -28.57
N LEU A 95 6.42 -4.09 -28.14
CA LEU A 95 7.41 -4.90 -28.87
C LEU A 95 6.78 -5.76 -29.99
N ILE A 96 5.47 -5.98 -29.92
CA ILE A 96 4.68 -6.62 -30.97
C ILE A 96 4.08 -5.48 -31.80
N PRO A 97 4.44 -5.29 -33.08
CA PRO A 97 3.81 -4.27 -33.91
C PRO A 97 2.36 -4.70 -34.17
N LEU A 98 1.46 -4.37 -33.25
CA LEU A 98 0.03 -4.49 -33.46
C LEU A 98 -0.46 -3.14 -34.01
N PRO A 99 -0.69 -3.01 -35.32
CA PRO A 99 -1.48 -1.90 -35.79
C PRO A 99 -2.93 -2.14 -35.33
N LEU A 100 -3.65 -1.06 -35.07
CA LEU A 100 -5.10 -1.00 -34.85
C LEU A 100 -5.59 -1.06 -33.39
N LEU A 101 -5.43 0.05 -32.67
CA LEU A 101 -6.59 0.62 -31.99
C LEU A 101 -6.80 2.04 -32.53
N PRO A 102 -7.91 2.31 -33.26
CA PRO A 102 -8.26 3.66 -33.62
C PRO A 102 -8.62 4.43 -32.36
N ASN A 103 -7.87 5.50 -32.10
CA ASN A 103 -8.27 6.75 -31.46
C ASN A 103 -9.40 6.62 -30.41
N ALA A 104 -9.02 6.46 -29.14
CA ALA A 104 -9.90 6.63 -28.00
C ALA A 104 -9.86 8.08 -27.48
N ASP A 105 -9.93 9.02 -28.42
CA ASP A 105 -10.02 10.46 -28.22
C ASP A 105 -11.23 10.96 -29.01
N ALA A 106 -12.39 10.87 -28.35
CA ALA A 106 -13.62 11.62 -28.62
C ALA A 106 -14.26 12.02 -27.29
#